data_AF-A0A3D3FEN7-F1
#
_entry.id   AF-A0A3D3FEN7-F1
#
_cell.length_a   1.000
_cell.length_b   1.000
_cell.length_c   1.000
_cell.angle_alpha   90.00
_cell.angle_beta   90.00
_cell.angle_gamma   90.00
#
_symmetry.space_group_name_H-M   'P 1'
#
loop_
_entity.id
_entity.type
_entity.pdbx_description
1 polymer ?
#
loop_
_entity_poly.entity_id
_entity_poly.type
_entity_poly.pdbx_seq_one_letter_code
_entity_poly.pdbx_strand_id
1 'polypeptide(L)'
;MDVKKEKHGGAVSKGKVISIFLLYVLSVLIILAGAALIVASCLGNTYFNVLSSRIPGAVFGLVILFLGVRYFFSVRRLKAEVYKPDAAFSWNNFRTDSKTK
;
A
#
# COMPACT_ATOMS: atom_id res chain seq x y z
N MET A 1 7.89 6.80 46.80
CA MET A 1 7.55 5.78 45.77
C MET A 1 7.66 6.47 44.42
N ASP A 2 8.87 6.53 43.89
CA ASP A 2 9.15 7.20 42.63
C ASP A 2 8.65 6.34 41.48
N VAL A 3 7.55 6.77 40.87
CA VAL A 3 7.04 6.23 39.61
C VAL A 3 8.07 6.58 38.54
N LYS A 4 8.99 5.66 38.31
CA LYS A 4 9.99 5.69 37.24
C LYS A 4 9.23 5.80 35.91
N LYS A 5 9.14 7.03 35.37
CA LYS A 5 8.62 7.27 34.03
C LYS A 5 9.54 6.56 33.03
N GLU A 6 9.13 5.38 32.61
CA GLU A 6 9.68 4.68 31.45
C GLU A 6 9.51 5.61 30.24
N LYS A 7 10.60 6.28 29.83
CA LYS A 7 10.68 6.96 28.54
C LYS A 7 10.67 5.88 27.46
N HIS A 8 9.51 5.42 27.04
CA HIS A 8 9.37 4.73 25.75
C HIS A 8 9.41 5.76 24.62
N GLY A 9 10.56 6.44 24.47
CA GLY A 9 10.96 7.04 23.21
C GLY A 9 11.38 5.92 22.26
N GLY A 10 10.41 5.11 21.83
CA GLY A 10 10.65 3.94 21.01
C GLY A 10 11.13 4.36 19.63
N ALA A 11 12.43 4.24 19.38
CA ALA A 11 12.98 4.37 18.04
C ALA A 11 12.19 3.46 17.08
N VAL A 12 11.74 4.02 15.96
CA VAL A 12 10.95 3.28 14.96
C VAL A 12 11.70 2.01 14.57
N SER A 13 11.08 0.83 14.77
CA SER A 13 11.76 -0.44 14.53
C SER A 13 12.16 -0.55 13.06
N LYS A 14 13.39 -1.02 12.79
CA LYS A 14 13.95 -1.10 11.43
C LYS A 14 13.05 -1.90 10.48
N GLY A 15 12.40 -2.96 10.98
CA GLY A 15 11.43 -3.75 10.20
C GLY A 15 10.24 -2.92 9.71
N LYS A 16 9.70 -2.04 10.55
CA LYS A 16 8.56 -1.16 10.22
C LYS A 16 8.92 -0.20 9.08
N VAL A 17 10.16 0.30 9.10
CA VAL A 17 10.72 1.15 8.03
C VAL A 17 10.82 0.38 6.71
N ILE A 18 11.37 -0.85 6.76
CA ILE A 18 11.55 -1.70 5.57
C ILE A 18 10.20 -2.05 4.93
N SER A 19 9.19 -2.44 5.71
CA SER A 19 7.87 -2.78 5.16
C SER A 19 7.22 -1.59 4.46
N ILE A 20 7.27 -0.40 5.05
CA ILE A 20 6.71 0.82 4.42
C ILE A 20 7.48 1.19 3.16
N PHE A 21 8.81 1.05 3.17
CA PHE A 21 9.63 1.28 1.99
C PHE A 21 9.25 0.33 0.86
N LEU A 22 9.09 -0.97 1.16
CA LEU A 22 8.68 -1.98 0.18
C LEU A 22 7.30 -1.65 -0.42
N LEU A 23 6.32 -1.30 0.41
CA LEU A 23 4.98 -0.91 -0.04
C LEU A 23 5.01 0.34 -0.93
N TYR A 24 5.89 1.29 -0.61
CA TYR A 24 6.06 2.50 -1.42
C TYR A 24 6.65 2.18 -2.79
N VAL A 25 7.73 1.38 -2.83
CA VAL A 25 8.35 0.93 -4.08
C VAL A 25 7.36 0.18 -4.95
N LEU A 26 6.63 -0.78 -4.39
CA LEU A 26 5.56 -1.51 -5.09
C LEU A 26 4.49 -0.58 -5.67
N SER A 27 4.05 0.42 -4.91
CA SER A 27 3.06 1.39 -5.39
C SER A 27 3.58 2.18 -6.60
N VAL A 28 4.84 2.61 -6.57
CA VAL A 28 5.48 3.30 -7.69
C VAL A 28 5.62 2.38 -8.91
N LEU A 29 5.99 1.12 -8.72
CA LEU A 29 6.08 0.15 -9.81
C LEU A 29 4.72 -0.08 -10.49
N ILE A 30 3.63 -0.13 -9.72
CA ILE A 30 2.27 -0.26 -10.27
C ILE A 30 1.91 0.98 -11.12
N ILE A 31 2.24 2.18 -10.65
CA ILE A 31 2.02 3.43 -11.41
C ILE A 31 2.79 3.38 -12.74
N LEU A 32 4.08 3.00 -12.69
CA LEU A 32 4.92 2.91 -13.89
C LEU A 32 4.40 1.85 -14.86
N ALA A 33 3.98 0.69 -14.38
CA ALA A 33 3.40 -0.37 -15.20
C ALA A 33 2.10 0.09 -15.88
N GLY A 34 1.21 0.79 -15.16
CA GLY A 34 -0.01 1.36 -15.72
C GLY A 34 0.28 2.41 -16.80
N ALA A 35 1.20 3.35 -16.53
CA ALA A 35 1.61 4.36 -17.49
C ALA A 35 2.26 3.74 -18.75
N ALA A 36 3.15 2.77 -18.57
CA ALA A 36 3.78 2.04 -19.66
C ALA A 36 2.75 1.30 -20.52
N LEU A 37 1.75 0.67 -19.89
CA LEU A 37 0.68 -0.02 -20.62
C LEU A 37 -0.18 0.94 -21.44
N ILE A 38 -0.44 2.16 -20.94
CA ILE A 38 -1.14 3.20 -21.70
C ILE A 38 -0.33 3.57 -22.94
N VAL A 39 0.95 3.93 -22.77
CA VAL A 39 1.81 4.36 -23.87
C VAL A 39 1.97 3.25 -24.91
N ALA A 40 2.25 2.02 -24.45
CA ALA A 40 2.39 0.86 -25.33
C ALA A 40 1.09 0.57 -26.11
N SER A 41 -0.06 0.65 -25.45
CA SER A 41 -1.36 0.42 -26.09
C SER A 41 -1.71 1.50 -27.12
N CYS A 42 -1.34 2.75 -26.87
CA CYS A 42 -1.56 3.86 -27.80
C CYS A 42 -0.68 3.73 -29.06
N LEU A 43 0.59 3.36 -28.90
CA LEU A 43 1.52 3.18 -30.02
C LEU A 43 1.22 1.92 -30.83
N GLY A 44 0.90 0.81 -30.15
CA GLY A 44 0.63 -0.47 -30.78
C GLY A 44 -0.82 -0.69 -31.22
N ASN A 45 -1.69 0.32 -31.02
CA ASN A 45 -3.13 0.24 -31.24
C ASN A 45 -3.73 -1.09 -30.72
N THR A 46 -3.35 -1.46 -29.50
CA THR A 46 -3.59 -2.80 -28.95
C THR A 46 -4.99 -2.89 -28.35
N TYR A 47 -5.77 -3.86 -28.82
CA TYR A 47 -7.13 -4.12 -28.34
C TYR A 47 -7.21 -5.49 -27.68
N PHE A 48 -7.89 -5.56 -26.55
CA PHE A 48 -8.20 -6.79 -25.85
C PHE A 48 -9.68 -7.12 -26.06
N ASN A 49 -9.99 -8.38 -26.39
CA ASN A 49 -11.37 -8.82 -26.58
C ASN A 49 -11.92 -9.34 -25.24
N VAL A 50 -12.93 -8.66 -24.70
CA VAL A 50 -13.54 -9.00 -23.40
C VAL A 50 -15.05 -9.13 -23.61
N LEU A 51 -15.59 -10.31 -23.32
CA LEU A 51 -17.04 -10.60 -23.44
C LEU A 51 -17.63 -10.16 -24.80
N SER A 52 -16.88 -10.37 -25.88
CA SER A 52 -17.20 -9.99 -27.27
C SER A 52 -17.06 -8.50 -27.64
N SER A 53 -16.59 -7.64 -26.74
CA SER A 53 -16.25 -6.25 -27.04
C SER A 53 -14.74 -6.03 -27.08
N ARG A 54 -14.27 -5.28 -28.09
CA ARG A 54 -12.86 -4.86 -28.21
C ARG A 54 -12.63 -3.62 -27.37
N ILE A 55 -11.87 -3.77 -26.29
CA ILE A 55 -11.52 -2.69 -25.38
C ILE A 55 -10.07 -2.27 -25.64
N PRO A 56 -9.77 -0.97 -25.83
CA PRO A 56 -8.40 -0.49 -25.94
C PRO A 56 -7.58 -0.84 -24.69
N GLY A 57 -6.35 -1.32 -24.87
CA GLY A 57 -5.45 -1.63 -23.75
C GLY A 57 -5.17 -0.43 -22.83
N ALA A 58 -5.27 0.79 -23.37
CA ALA A 58 -5.14 2.03 -22.62
C ALA A 58 -6.17 2.15 -21.48
N VAL A 59 -7.36 1.56 -21.62
CA VAL A 59 -8.38 1.56 -20.55
C VAL A 59 -7.89 0.75 -19.35
N PHE A 60 -7.30 -0.43 -19.59
CA PHE A 60 -6.70 -1.23 -18.51
C PHE A 60 -5.51 -0.52 -17.87
N GLY A 61 -4.67 0.12 -18.69
CA GLY A 61 -3.57 0.95 -18.19
C GLY A 61 -4.07 2.08 -17.28
N LEU A 62 -5.18 2.73 -17.64
CA LEU A 62 -5.80 3.78 -16.83
C LEU A 62 -6.33 3.26 -15.49
N VAL A 63 -6.96 2.09 -15.48
CA VAL A 63 -7.41 1.43 -14.24
C VAL A 63 -6.22 1.10 -13.34
N ILE A 64 -5.16 0.49 -13.90
CA ILE A 64 -3.94 0.15 -13.14
C ILE A 64 -3.28 1.41 -12.59
N LEU A 65 -3.19 2.47 -13.40
CA LEU A 65 -2.62 3.76 -13.00
C LEU A 65 -3.43 4.36 -11.84
N PHE A 66 -4.76 4.36 -11.94
CA PHE A 66 -5.63 4.82 -10.87
C PHE A 66 -5.42 4.03 -9.57
N LEU A 67 -5.32 2.70 -9.64
CA LEU A 67 -5.00 1.86 -8.49
C LEU A 67 -3.63 2.22 -7.90
N GLY A 68 -2.61 2.37 -8.73
CA GLY A 68 -1.26 2.74 -8.29
C GLY A 68 -1.25 4.08 -7.54
N VAL A 69 -1.90 5.11 -8.09
CA VAL A 69 -2.03 6.42 -7.44
C VAL A 69 -2.79 6.30 -6.11
N ARG A 70 -3.90 5.55 -6.09
CA ARG A 70 -4.65 5.29 -4.86
C ARG A 70 -3.78 4.62 -3.79
N TYR A 71 -2.99 3.61 -4.17
CA TYR A 71 -2.10 2.91 -3.24
C TYR A 71 -0.98 3.80 -2.73
N PHE A 72 -0.41 4.65 -3.58
CA PHE A 72 0.57 5.64 -3.18
C PHE A 72 0.05 6.54 -2.04
N PHE A 73 -1.17 7.07 -2.16
CA PHE A 73 -1.79 7.86 -1.08
C PHE A 73 -2.06 7.03 0.17
N SER A 74 -2.57 5.81 0.03
CA SER A 74 -2.80 4.90 1.16
C SER A 74 -1.52 4.59 1.93
N VAL A 75 -0.41 4.32 1.25
CA VAL A 75 0.89 4.05 1.87
C VAL A 75 1.43 5.31 2.57
N ARG A 76 1.24 6.50 2.01
CA ARG A 76 1.61 7.76 2.69
C ARG A 76 0.82 7.97 3.98
N ARG A 77 -0.49 7.69 3.98
CA ARG A 77 -1.33 7.75 5.19
C ARG A 77 -0.89 6.71 6.21
N LEU A 78 -0.62 5.48 5.76
CA LEU A 78 -0.12 4.41 6.62
C LEU A 78 1.21 4.80 7.27
N LYS A 79 2.15 5.39 6.52
CA LYS A 79 3.42 5.89 7.05
C LYS A 79 3.18 6.91 8.17
N ALA A 80 2.28 7.87 7.98
CA ALA A 80 1.98 8.89 9.00
C ALA A 80 1.42 8.26 10.28
N GLU A 81 0.54 7.26 10.17
CA GLU A 81 -0.06 6.59 11.32
C GLU A 81 0.95 5.70 12.06
N VAL A 82 1.75 4.97 11.30
CA VAL A 82 2.73 4.01 11.81
C VAL A 82 3.90 4.70 12.50
N TYR A 83 4.28 5.90 12.09
CA TYR A 83 5.39 6.65 12.69
C TYR A 83 5.00 7.46 13.93
N LYS A 84 3.72 7.44 14.35
CA LYS A 84 3.32 8.07 15.62
C LYS A 84 4.07 7.41 16.79
N PRO A 85 4.60 8.20 17.75
CA PRO A 85 5.44 7.69 18.84
C PRO A 85 4.71 6.68 19.74
N ASP A 86 3.39 6.81 19.87
CA ASP A 86 2.55 5.90 20.67
C ASP A 86 1.91 4.76 19.83
N ALA A 87 2.21 4.66 18.52
CA ALA A 87 1.63 3.63 17.66
C ALA A 87 2.33 2.28 17.84
N ALA A 88 1.93 1.56 18.89
CA ALA A 88 2.28 0.16 19.11
C ALA A 88 1.28 -0.77 18.40
N PHE A 89 1.80 -1.76 17.67
CA PHE A 89 0.96 -2.83 17.11
C PHE A 89 0.60 -3.78 18.25
N SER A 90 -0.67 -3.75 18.69
CA SER A 90 -1.17 -4.62 19.76
C SER A 90 -1.69 -5.92 19.18
N TRP A 91 -0.98 -7.02 19.41
CA TRP A 91 -1.44 -8.37 19.10
C TRP A 91 -2.66 -8.78 19.92
N ASN A 92 -2.92 -8.13 21.07
CA ASN A 92 -4.12 -8.40 21.87
C ASN A 92 -5.41 -8.07 21.10
N ASN A 93 -5.39 -7.11 20.17
CA ASN A 93 -6.56 -6.81 19.33
C ASN A 93 -6.91 -7.93 18.34
N PHE A 94 -5.97 -8.85 18.07
CA PHE A 94 -6.16 -9.97 17.16
C PHE A 94 -6.30 -11.31 17.87
N ARG A 95 -6.26 -11.31 19.22
CA ARG A 95 -6.61 -12.51 19.98
C ARG A 95 -8.12 -12.61 19.96
N THR A 96 -8.65 -13.56 19.18
CA THR A 96 -9.97 -14.11 19.46
C THR A 96 -9.89 -14.69 20.85
N ASP A 97 -10.57 -14.06 21.82
CA ASP A 97 -10.79 -14.66 23.12
C ASP A 97 -11.60 -15.94 22.88
N SER A 98 -10.91 -17.06 22.69
CA SER A 98 -11.48 -18.40 22.68
C SER A 98 -11.85 -18.81 24.11
N LYS A 99 -12.61 -17.94 24.79
CA LYS A 99 -13.35 -18.22 26.01
C LYS A 99 -14.83 -18.14 25.67
N THR A 100 -15.30 -19.08 24.87
CA THR A 100 -16.68 -19.52 24.98
C THR A 100 -16.62 -20.96 25.49
N LYS A 101 -17.27 -21.13 26.64
CA LYS A 101 -17.40 -22.31 27.52
C LYS A 101 -17.29 -23.67 26.86
#